data_AF-A0A9D4NQQ1-F1
#
_entry.id   AF-A0A9D4NQQ1-F1
#
_cell.length_a   1.000
_cell.length_b   1.000
_cell.length_c   1.000
_cell.angle_alpha   90.00
_cell.angle_beta   90.00
_cell.angle_gamma   90.00
#
_symmetry.space_group_name_H-M   'P 1'
#
loop_
_entity.id
_entity.type
_entity.pdbx_description
1 polymer ?
#
loop_
_entity_poly.entity_id
_entity_poly.type
_entity_poly.pdbx_seq_one_letter_code
_entity_poly.pdbx_strand_id
1 'polypeptide(L)'
;MCDTSTKEYLDLYSYVYVWIDFTLTFGAPFPLLLIGNVIIVVQLARSRSRRQRMNISGQARDTRPLSVLMIALCVLFLLTITPVSVFALYGPYQEEKLQALMSKDPYTAYYEIQYYVFLNEIAILVSYFNACYTFAIYVFSGSMFRAELRSLLCCKATQCTRLFGS
;
A
#
# COMPACT_ATOMS: atom_id res chain seq x y z
N MET A 1 -21.33 18.70 37.60
CA MET A 1 -22.21 18.08 36.59
C MET A 1 -21.32 17.28 35.67
N CYS A 2 -21.29 15.96 35.87
CA CYS A 2 -20.45 15.04 35.11
C CYS A 2 -21.28 14.51 33.94
N ASP A 3 -20.82 14.78 32.72
CA ASP A 3 -21.44 14.28 31.51
C ASP A 3 -20.94 12.85 31.27
N THR A 4 -21.65 11.87 31.83
CA THR A 4 -21.40 10.45 31.59
C THR A 4 -21.67 10.04 30.14
N SER A 5 -22.44 10.86 29.39
CA SER A 5 -22.73 10.67 27.97
C SER A 5 -21.48 10.71 27.10
N THR A 6 -20.46 11.47 27.51
CA THR A 6 -19.24 11.65 26.72
C THR A 6 -18.34 10.41 26.73
N LYS A 7 -18.31 9.64 27.82
CA LYS A 7 -17.42 8.46 27.94
C LYS A 7 -17.91 7.27 27.11
N GLU A 8 -19.19 6.95 27.20
CA GLU A 8 -19.77 5.87 26.38
C GLU A 8 -19.66 6.19 24.88
N TYR A 9 -19.82 7.47 24.51
CA TYR A 9 -19.63 7.91 23.13
C TYR A 9 -18.18 7.77 22.66
N LEU A 10 -17.20 8.08 23.51
CA LEU A 10 -15.78 7.95 23.18
C LEU A 10 -15.34 6.48 23.05
N ASP A 11 -15.88 5.58 23.87
CA ASP A 11 -15.60 4.14 23.76
C ASP A 11 -16.23 3.53 22.50
N LEU A 12 -17.50 3.87 22.21
CA LEU A 12 -18.15 3.49 20.96
C LEU A 12 -17.40 4.04 19.75
N TYR A 13 -16.99 5.31 19.81
CA TYR A 13 -16.23 5.93 18.75
C TYR A 13 -14.90 5.23 18.54
N SER A 14 -14.13 4.98 19.61
CA SER A 14 -12.82 4.33 19.51
C SER A 14 -12.94 2.91 18.96
N TYR A 15 -13.95 2.15 19.38
CA TYR A 15 -14.16 0.80 18.87
C TYR A 15 -14.63 0.78 17.41
N VAL A 16 -15.66 1.56 17.07
CA VAL A 16 -16.26 1.56 15.72
C VAL A 16 -15.32 2.19 14.70
N TYR A 17 -14.59 3.25 15.08
CA TYR A 17 -13.67 3.95 14.18
C TYR A 17 -12.53 3.05 13.70
N VAL A 18 -11.97 2.21 14.57
CA VAL A 18 -10.91 1.26 14.18
C VAL A 18 -11.40 0.29 13.11
N TRP A 19 -12.62 -0.23 13.23
CA TRP A 19 -13.20 -1.12 12.22
C TRP A 19 -13.49 -0.41 10.90
N ILE A 20 -13.99 0.84 10.96
CA ILE A 20 -14.23 1.65 9.76
C ILE A 20 -12.90 1.94 9.05
N ASP A 21 -11.90 2.42 9.77
CA ASP A 21 -10.58 2.74 9.23
C ASP A 21 -9.90 1.50 8.65
N PHE A 22 -9.93 0.37 9.37
CA PHE A 22 -9.42 -0.91 8.86
C PHE A 22 -10.14 -1.33 7.57
N THR A 23 -11.46 -1.19 7.52
CA THR A 23 -12.25 -1.59 6.34
C THR A 23 -11.94 -0.70 5.15
N LEU A 24 -11.83 0.61 5.33
CA LEU A 24 -11.55 1.55 4.24
C LEU A 24 -10.10 1.47 3.76
N THR A 25 -9.15 1.34 4.68
CA THR A 25 -7.71 1.38 4.40
C THR A 25 -7.17 0.02 3.95
N PHE A 26 -7.74 -1.08 4.43
CA PHE A 26 -7.28 -2.43 4.09
C PHE A 26 -8.41 -3.32 3.56
N GLY A 27 -9.54 -3.41 4.25
CA GLY A 27 -10.60 -4.38 3.96
C GLY A 27 -11.25 -4.24 2.58
N ALA A 28 -11.37 -3.02 2.05
CA ALA A 28 -11.91 -2.74 0.72
C ALA A 28 -10.84 -2.78 -0.40
N PRO A 29 -9.66 -2.13 -0.26
CA PRO A 29 -8.65 -2.18 -1.31
C PRO A 29 -8.03 -3.57 -1.46
N PHE A 30 -7.90 -4.36 -0.39
CA PHE A 30 -7.28 -5.69 -0.44
C PHE A 30 -8.02 -6.65 -1.38
N PRO A 31 -9.33 -6.92 -1.23
CA PRO A 31 -10.05 -7.83 -2.13
C PRO A 31 -10.10 -7.30 -3.55
N LEU A 32 -10.23 -5.97 -3.72
CA LEU A 32 -10.27 -5.34 -5.03
C LEU A 32 -8.94 -5.55 -5.79
N LEU A 33 -7.81 -5.36 -5.11
CA LEU A 33 -6.49 -5.63 -5.68
C LEU A 33 -6.27 -7.12 -5.91
N LEU A 34 -6.72 -7.99 -5.00
CA LEU A 34 -6.61 -9.45 -5.16
C LEU A 34 -7.38 -9.93 -6.41
N ILE A 35 -8.65 -9.54 -6.53
CA ILE A 35 -9.50 -9.87 -7.69
C ILE A 35 -8.89 -9.30 -8.96
N GLY A 36 -8.44 -8.04 -8.94
CA GLY A 36 -7.78 -7.39 -10.07
C GLY A 36 -6.55 -8.15 -10.54
N ASN A 37 -5.66 -8.55 -9.63
CA ASN A 37 -4.46 -9.32 -9.97
C ASN A 37 -4.80 -10.72 -10.51
N VAL A 38 -5.77 -11.41 -9.92
CA VAL A 38 -6.24 -12.72 -10.41
C VAL A 38 -6.75 -12.58 -11.85
N ILE A 39 -7.56 -11.56 -12.14
CA ILE A 39 -8.07 -11.30 -13.49
C ILE A 39 -6.90 -11.05 -14.46
N ILE A 40 -5.93 -10.21 -14.08
CA ILE A 40 -4.75 -9.90 -14.90
C ILE A 40 -3.95 -11.17 -15.21
N VAL A 41 -3.67 -12.01 -14.21
CA VAL A 41 -2.92 -13.26 -14.38
C VAL A 41 -3.68 -14.24 -15.28
N VAL A 42 -4.98 -14.40 -15.09
CA VAL A 42 -5.82 -15.27 -15.93
C VAL A 42 -5.86 -14.79 -17.38
N GLN A 43 -6.02 -13.48 -17.61
CA GLN A 43 -5.99 -12.90 -18.95
C GLN A 43 -4.63 -13.08 -19.63
N LEU A 44 -3.54 -12.89 -18.88
CA LEU A 44 -2.18 -13.08 -19.39
C LEU A 44 -1.92 -14.55 -19.75
N ALA A 45 -2.38 -15.50 -18.92
CA ALA A 45 -2.27 -16.93 -19.18
C ALA A 45 -3.07 -17.35 -20.42
N ARG A 46 -4.32 -16.88 -20.54
CA ARG A 46 -5.17 -17.13 -21.71
C ARG A 46 -4.56 -16.55 -22.98
N SER A 47 -4.02 -15.32 -22.92
CA SER A 47 -3.33 -14.66 -24.03
C SER A 47 -2.09 -15.43 -24.48
N ARG A 48 -1.28 -15.94 -23.54
CA ARG A 48 -0.13 -16.80 -23.85
C ARG A 48 -0.53 -18.10 -24.54
N SER A 49 -1.53 -18.81 -23.99
CA SER A 49 -2.02 -20.07 -24.56
C SER A 49 -2.58 -19.86 -25.97
N ARG A 50 -3.34 -18.77 -26.19
CA ARG A 50 -3.88 -18.42 -27.52
C ARG A 50 -2.77 -18.07 -28.52
N ARG A 51 -1.73 -17.35 -28.10
CA ARG A 51 -0.57 -17.06 -28.98
C ARG A 51 0.22 -18.31 -29.34
N GLN A 52 0.48 -19.19 -28.37
CA GLN A 52 1.17 -20.46 -28.63
C GLN A 52 0.41 -21.32 -29.65
N ARG A 53 -0.93 -21.33 -29.60
CA ARG A 53 -1.75 -22.04 -30.57
C ARG A 53 -1.78 -21.43 -31.97
N MET A 54 -1.58 -20.11 -32.09
CA MET A 54 -1.68 -19.42 -33.39
C MET A 54 -0.33 -19.26 -34.10
N ASN A 55 0.79 -19.70 -33.52
CA ASN A 55 2.15 -19.60 -34.10
C ASN A 55 2.51 -18.20 -34.65
N ILE A 56 1.85 -17.15 -34.14
CA ILE A 56 2.09 -15.76 -34.58
C ILE A 56 3.37 -15.30 -33.89
N SER A 57 4.49 -15.44 -34.58
CA SER A 57 5.81 -14.86 -34.25
C SER A 57 5.86 -13.33 -34.44
N GLY A 58 4.72 -12.72 -34.80
CA GLY A 58 4.58 -11.29 -35.01
C GLY A 58 4.63 -10.47 -33.73
N GLN A 59 5.69 -9.67 -33.64
CA GLN A 59 5.99 -8.50 -32.80
C GLN A 59 4.76 -7.82 -32.16
N ALA A 60 4.19 -8.43 -31.15
CA ALA A 60 3.03 -7.89 -30.49
C ALA A 60 3.46 -7.13 -29.23
N ARG A 61 3.22 -5.82 -29.26
CA ARG A 61 3.44 -4.80 -28.21
C ARG A 61 3.44 -5.45 -26.83
N ASP A 62 4.60 -5.44 -26.17
CA ASP A 62 4.79 -6.03 -24.85
C ASP A 62 3.92 -5.30 -23.83
N THR A 63 2.73 -5.84 -23.53
CA THR A 63 1.89 -5.45 -22.39
C THR A 63 2.36 -6.09 -21.08
N ARG A 64 3.31 -7.01 -21.17
CA ARG A 64 3.99 -7.70 -20.06
C ARG A 64 4.55 -6.76 -18.96
N PRO A 65 5.26 -5.66 -19.27
CA PRO A 65 5.81 -4.78 -18.23
C PRO A 65 4.71 -4.09 -17.42
N LEU A 66 3.55 -3.80 -18.01
CA LEU A 66 2.45 -3.13 -17.30
C LEU A 66 1.77 -4.07 -16.30
N SER A 67 1.47 -5.31 -16.70
CA SER A 67 0.87 -6.31 -15.80
C SER A 67 1.81 -6.70 -14.66
N VAL A 68 3.11 -6.83 -14.94
CA VAL A 68 4.13 -7.11 -13.91
C VAL A 68 4.23 -5.94 -12.92
N LEU A 69 4.17 -4.70 -13.41
CA LEU A 69 4.16 -3.50 -12.57
C LEU A 69 2.93 -3.45 -11.66
N MET A 70 1.74 -3.74 -12.18
CA MET A 70 0.51 -3.79 -11.37
C MET A 70 0.59 -4.84 -10.27
N ILE A 71 1.08 -6.05 -10.59
CA ILE A 71 1.28 -7.12 -9.60
C ILE A 71 2.30 -6.67 -8.54
N ALA A 72 3.42 -6.09 -8.95
CA ALA A 72 4.45 -5.61 -8.04
C ALA A 72 3.94 -4.51 -7.09
N LEU A 73 3.19 -3.53 -7.62
CA LEU A 73 2.55 -2.47 -6.82
C LEU A 73 1.56 -3.05 -5.81
N CYS A 74 0.78 -4.06 -6.20
CA CYS A 74 -0.14 -4.71 -5.28
C CYS A 74 0.59 -5.46 -4.17
N VAL A 75 1.62 -6.25 -4.51
CA VAL A 75 2.41 -6.98 -3.51
C VAL A 75 3.07 -6.00 -2.53
N LEU A 76 3.63 -4.89 -3.02
CA LEU A 76 4.22 -3.87 -2.16
C LEU A 76 3.19 -3.21 -1.26
N PHE A 77 2.06 -2.78 -1.82
CA PHE A 77 0.96 -2.22 -1.04
C PHE A 77 0.58 -3.15 0.11
N LEU A 78 0.42 -4.45 -0.16
CA LEU A 78 0.14 -5.45 0.86
C LEU A 78 1.25 -5.53 1.91
N LEU A 79 2.50 -5.67 1.50
CA LEU A 79 3.63 -5.77 2.44
C LEU A 79 3.78 -4.52 3.31
N THR A 80 3.48 -3.33 2.77
CA THR A 80 3.69 -2.08 3.50
C THR A 80 2.52 -1.65 4.37
N ILE A 81 1.27 -1.98 3.98
CA ILE A 81 0.06 -1.56 4.70
C ILE A 81 -0.37 -2.61 5.73
N THR A 82 -0.16 -3.91 5.46
CA THR A 82 -0.57 -4.99 6.38
C THR A 82 -0.04 -4.82 7.80
N PRO A 83 1.24 -4.50 8.04
CA PRO A 83 1.76 -4.34 9.41
C PRO A 83 0.98 -3.27 10.19
N VAL A 84 0.76 -2.10 9.60
CA VAL A 84 0.01 -1.00 10.24
C VAL A 84 -1.43 -1.42 10.54
N SER A 85 -2.11 -2.06 9.57
CA SER A 85 -3.48 -2.53 9.76
C SER A 85 -3.61 -3.58 10.86
N VAL A 86 -2.61 -4.46 11.01
CA VAL A 86 -2.58 -5.46 12.09
C VAL A 86 -2.37 -4.80 13.44
N PHE A 87 -1.46 -3.83 13.56
CA PHE A 87 -1.28 -3.07 14.80
C PHE A 87 -2.53 -2.29 15.18
N ALA A 88 -3.18 -1.62 14.22
CA ALA A 88 -4.44 -0.90 14.46
C ALA A 88 -5.55 -1.83 14.98
N LEU A 89 -5.66 -3.05 14.43
CA LEU A 89 -6.65 -4.03 14.87
C LEU A 89 -6.32 -4.63 16.25
N TYR A 90 -5.04 -4.80 16.56
CA TYR A 90 -4.58 -5.36 17.83
C TYR A 90 -4.62 -4.36 18.99
N GLY A 91 -4.61 -3.05 18.69
CA GLY A 91 -4.67 -1.95 19.64
C GLY A 91 -5.68 -2.13 20.78
N PRO A 92 -7.00 -2.29 20.52
CA PRO A 92 -8.01 -2.41 21.58
C PRO A 92 -7.79 -3.63 22.48
N TYR A 93 -7.35 -4.76 21.92
CA TYR A 93 -7.03 -5.96 22.71
C TYR A 93 -5.81 -5.74 23.62
N GLN A 94 -4.80 -5.06 23.09
CA GLN A 94 -3.60 -4.75 23.86
C GLN A 94 -3.91 -3.76 24.99
N GLU A 95 -4.78 -2.76 24.79
CA GLU A 95 -5.21 -1.83 25.83
C GLU A 95 -5.88 -2.53 27.01
N GLU A 96 -6.81 -3.46 26.75
CA GLU A 96 -7.48 -4.25 27.80
C GLU A 96 -6.46 -5.08 28.60
N LYS A 97 -5.57 -5.80 27.90
CA LYS A 97 -4.49 -6.59 28.52
C LYS A 97 -3.59 -5.70 29.39
N LEU A 98 -3.27 -4.51 28.90
CA LEU A 98 -2.35 -3.58 29.53
C LEU A 98 -2.95 -2.92 30.77
N GLN A 99 -4.23 -2.56 30.75
CA GLN A 99 -4.95 -2.09 31.94
C GLN A 99 -4.95 -3.15 33.05
N ALA A 100 -5.17 -4.41 32.70
CA ALA A 100 -5.11 -5.52 33.65
C ALA A 100 -3.68 -5.71 34.21
N LEU A 101 -2.64 -5.60 33.38
CA LEU A 101 -1.25 -5.69 33.84
C LEU A 101 -0.84 -4.52 34.73
N MET A 102 -1.26 -3.29 34.39
CA MET A 102 -0.90 -2.08 35.14
C MET A 102 -1.35 -2.14 36.61
N SER A 103 -2.45 -2.85 36.88
CA SER A 103 -2.95 -3.09 38.24
C SER A 103 -2.12 -4.10 39.05
N LYS A 104 -1.37 -4.99 38.39
CA LYS A 104 -0.61 -6.08 39.02
C LYS A 104 0.88 -5.80 39.08
N ASP A 105 1.45 -5.32 37.98
CA ASP A 105 2.87 -5.01 37.83
C ASP A 105 3.03 -3.84 36.84
N PRO A 106 3.15 -2.60 37.35
CA PRO A 106 3.27 -1.41 36.51
C PRO A 106 4.61 -1.36 35.75
N TYR A 107 5.66 -2.00 36.25
CA TYR A 107 6.96 -2.00 35.59
C TYR A 107 6.92 -2.85 34.32
N THR A 108 6.41 -4.07 34.40
CA THR A 108 6.27 -4.95 33.23
C THR A 108 5.31 -4.34 32.19
N ALA A 109 4.21 -3.73 32.64
CA ALA A 109 3.28 -3.02 31.75
C ALA A 109 3.98 -1.91 30.95
N TYR A 110 4.86 -1.12 31.59
CA TYR A 110 5.60 -0.07 30.92
C TYR A 110 6.50 -0.59 29.78
N TYR A 111 7.21 -1.70 30.00
CA TYR A 111 8.06 -2.30 28.96
C TYR A 111 7.25 -2.82 27.77
N GLU A 112 6.11 -3.46 28.02
CA GLU A 112 5.19 -3.95 26.98
C GLU A 112 4.64 -2.79 26.11
N ILE A 113 4.29 -1.65 26.72
CA ILE A 113 3.88 -0.45 25.98
C ILE A 113 5.01 0.04 25.08
N GLN A 114 6.21 0.21 25.63
CA GLN A 114 7.34 0.74 24.87
C GLN A 114 7.69 -0.15 23.68
N TYR A 115 7.67 -1.47 23.88
CA TYR A 115 7.90 -2.44 22.80
C TYR A 115 6.82 -2.37 21.72
N TYR A 116 5.55 -2.31 22.12
CA TYR A 116 4.43 -2.18 21.19
C TYR A 116 4.51 -0.88 20.37
N VAL A 117 4.73 0.26 21.03
CA VAL A 117 4.89 1.57 20.37
C VAL A 117 6.06 1.53 19.40
N PHE A 118 7.21 0.99 19.81
CA PHE A 118 8.38 0.88 18.94
C PHE A 118 8.09 0.07 17.67
N LEU A 119 7.43 -1.09 17.78
CA LEU A 119 7.06 -1.89 16.61
C LEU A 119 6.02 -1.19 15.72
N ASN A 120 5.06 -0.49 16.32
CA ASN A 120 4.07 0.28 15.58
C ASN A 120 4.74 1.41 14.77
N GLU A 121 5.71 2.12 15.35
CA GLU A 121 6.49 3.14 14.64
C GLU A 121 7.27 2.56 13.46
N ILE A 122 7.84 1.36 13.61
CA ILE A 122 8.49 0.65 12.49
C ILE A 122 7.46 0.33 11.40
N ALA A 123 6.27 -0.16 11.76
CA ALA A 123 5.21 -0.45 10.80
C ALA A 123 4.78 0.80 10.04
N ILE A 124 4.59 1.93 10.74
CA ILE A 124 4.25 3.23 10.14
C ILE A 124 5.36 3.68 9.19
N LEU A 125 6.62 3.58 9.60
CA LEU A 125 7.76 3.91 8.75
C LEU A 125 7.78 3.08 7.46
N VAL A 126 7.55 1.76 7.58
CA VAL A 126 7.44 0.85 6.42
C VAL A 126 6.29 1.26 5.50
N SER A 127 5.17 1.74 6.04
CA SER A 127 4.03 2.22 5.24
C SER A 127 4.38 3.47 4.41
N TYR A 128 5.21 4.38 4.94
CA TYR A 128 5.65 5.56 4.20
C TYR A 128 6.54 5.20 3.01
N PHE A 129 7.32 4.12 3.09
CA PHE A 129 8.11 3.63 1.96
C PHE A 129 7.25 3.16 0.78
N ASN A 130 5.96 2.90 0.95
CA ASN A 130 5.05 2.53 -0.14
C ASN A 130 5.09 3.54 -1.30
N ALA A 131 5.13 4.83 -0.98
CA ALA A 131 5.25 5.90 -1.99
C ALA A 131 6.62 5.85 -2.70
N CYS A 132 7.69 5.60 -1.96
CA CYS A 132 9.05 5.47 -2.50
C CYS A 132 9.17 4.26 -3.44
N TYR A 133 8.58 3.12 -3.07
CA TYR A 133 8.61 1.92 -3.90
C TYR A 133 7.80 2.10 -5.18
N THR A 134 6.64 2.76 -5.09
CA THR A 134 5.83 3.10 -6.25
C THR A 134 6.66 3.91 -7.26
N PHE A 135 7.34 4.96 -6.79
CA PHE A 135 8.25 5.75 -7.64
C PHE A 135 9.40 4.92 -8.21
N ALA A 136 10.10 4.13 -7.38
CA ALA A 136 11.21 3.29 -7.81
C ALA A 136 10.77 2.28 -8.90
N ILE A 137 9.60 1.66 -8.74
CA ILE A 137 9.03 0.75 -9.72
C ILE A 137 8.78 1.44 -11.06
N TYR A 138 8.25 2.66 -11.06
CA TYR A 138 8.05 3.41 -12.30
C TYR A 138 9.39 3.75 -12.97
N VAL A 139 10.40 4.12 -12.19
CA VAL A 139 11.78 4.33 -12.69
C VAL A 139 12.34 3.07 -13.33
N PHE A 140 12.22 1.91 -12.70
CA PHE A 140 12.83 0.68 -13.24
C PHE A 140 12.03 0.06 -14.39
N SER A 141 10.70 0.13 -14.34
CA SER A 141 9.83 -0.60 -15.28
C SER A 141 9.47 0.22 -16.52
N GLY A 142 9.36 1.55 -16.41
CA GLY A 142 8.92 2.42 -17.51
C GLY A 142 10.08 2.90 -18.37
N SER A 143 10.23 2.38 -19.58
CA SER A 143 11.16 2.99 -20.57
C SER A 143 10.73 4.41 -20.96
N MET A 144 9.41 4.66 -21.05
CA MET A 144 8.86 6.01 -21.31
C MET A 144 9.08 6.95 -20.13
N PHE A 145 8.79 6.49 -18.90
CA PHE A 145 9.01 7.29 -17.69
C PHE A 145 10.50 7.65 -17.53
N ARG A 146 11.41 6.71 -17.79
CA ARG A 146 12.86 7.00 -17.83
C ARG A 146 13.25 8.01 -18.90
N ALA A 147 12.59 7.99 -20.07
CA ALA A 147 12.86 8.94 -21.15
C ALA A 147 12.43 10.37 -20.76
N GLU A 148 11.24 10.52 -20.16
CA GLU A 148 10.76 11.80 -19.64
C GLU A 148 11.58 12.29 -18.44
N LEU A 149 11.89 11.42 -17.49
CA LEU A 149 12.72 11.76 -16.33
C LEU A 149 14.12 12.21 -16.76
N ARG A 150 14.73 11.55 -17.75
CA ARG A 150 15.99 12.03 -18.36
C ARG A 150 15.81 13.36 -19.08
N SER A 151 14.68 13.60 -19.73
CA SER A 151 14.40 14.89 -20.37
C SER A 151 14.33 16.03 -19.34
N LEU A 152 13.72 15.77 -18.18
CA LEU A 152 13.59 16.72 -17.08
C LEU A 152 14.90 16.93 -16.32
N LEU A 153 15.61 15.85 -15.96
CA LEU A 153 16.84 15.91 -15.15
C LEU A 153 18.09 16.28 -15.94
N CYS A 154 18.19 15.86 -17.21
CA CYS A 154 19.37 16.15 -18.03
C CYS A 154 19.21 17.43 -18.86
N CYS A 155 18.22 18.29 -18.55
CA CYS A 155 17.96 19.56 -19.23
C CYS A 155 18.31 19.50 -20.72
N LYS A 156 17.68 18.58 -21.48
CA LYS A 156 17.69 18.76 -22.92
C LYS A 156 16.82 19.99 -23.16
N ALA A 157 17.46 21.14 -23.33
CA ALA A 157 16.87 22.36 -23.86
C ALA A 157 16.12 21.98 -25.15
N THR A 158 14.85 21.64 -25.00
CA THR A 158 14.04 21.20 -26.12
C THR A 158 13.47 22.47 -26.70
N GLN A 159 14.25 23.05 -27.62
CA GLN A 159 13.79 23.87 -28.74
C GLN A 159 12.49 24.65 -28.48
N CYS A 160 12.61 25.78 -27.79
CA CYS A 160 11.69 26.90 -27.94
C CYS A 160 11.92 27.54 -29.33
N THR A 161 11.64 26.81 -30.43
CA THR A 161 11.86 27.30 -31.81
C THR A 161 10.98 26.62 -32.87
N ARG A 162 9.78 26.12 -32.54
CA ARG A 162 8.81 25.67 -33.56
C ARG A 162 7.33 25.96 -33.22
N LEU A 163 7.04 27.14 -32.67
CA LEU A 163 5.65 27.61 -32.52
C LEU A 163 5.38 29.02 -33.11
N PHE A 164 6.33 29.59 -33.85
CA PHE A 164 6.07 30.74 -34.73
C PHE A 164 6.82 30.56 -36.06
N GLY A 165 6.09 30.20 -37.12
CA GLY A 165 6.58 30.25 -38.50
C GLY A 165 6.39 28.98 -39.32
N SER A 166 5.17 28.73 -39.78
CA SER A 166 4.80 28.79 -41.20
C SER A 166 3.30 28.57 -41.36
#